data_AF-A0A7J7HDD1-F1
#
_entry.id   AF-A0A7J7HDD1-F1
#
_cell.length_a   1.000
_cell.length_b   1.000
_cell.length_c   1.000
_cell.angle_alpha   90.00
_cell.angle_beta   90.00
_cell.angle_gamma   90.00
#
_symmetry.space_group_name_H-M   'P 1'
#
loop_
_entity.id
_entity.type
_entity.pdbx_description
1 polymer ?
#
loop_
_entity_poly.entity_id
_entity_poly.type
_entity_poly.pdbx_seq_one_letter_code
_entity_poly.pdbx_strand_id
1 'polypeptide(L)'
;MDASFPFHRLLEELRSNGRKEVPERLPKIFLLRTSISHTERNELKLAGLVDNVLMKPLRLNMLIFCFKEVLGIGKKRQRNRGKPLTGNLLRNKRILVVDDNVINRKVAEGVLKMYEAIVVSIGALKNQFVDFIH
;
A
#
# COMPACT_ATOMS: atom_id res chain seq x y z
N MET A 1 -12.73 19.91 13.00
CA MET A 1 -11.28 19.92 12.71
C MET A 1 -10.99 18.64 11.96
N ASP A 2 -10.78 18.74 10.65
CA ASP A 2 -10.65 17.57 9.77
C ASP A 2 -9.36 16.80 10.05
N ALA A 3 -9.49 15.52 10.42
CA ALA A 3 -8.37 14.59 10.59
C ALA A 3 -7.55 14.38 9.29
N SER A 4 -7.99 14.93 8.16
CA SER A 4 -7.29 14.89 6.87
C SER A 4 -5.98 15.70 6.87
N PHE A 5 -5.94 16.84 7.58
CA PHE A 5 -4.79 17.76 7.56
C PHE A 5 -3.49 17.18 8.18
N PRO A 6 -3.51 16.58 9.38
CA PRO A 6 -2.28 15.97 9.95
C PRO A 6 -1.83 14.73 9.17
N PHE A 7 -2.77 14.00 8.57
CA PHE A 7 -2.47 12.80 7.79
C PHE A 7 -1.81 13.13 6.43
N HIS A 8 -2.28 14.18 5.75
CA HIS A 8 -1.68 14.66 4.51
C HIS A 8 -0.22 15.11 4.73
N ARG A 9 0.03 15.87 5.80
CA ARG A 9 1.39 16.31 6.17
C ARG A 9 2.32 15.11 6.43
N LEU A 10 1.84 14.08 7.11
CA LEU A 10 2.63 12.87 7.35
C LEU A 10 3.02 12.20 6.03
N LEU A 11 2.08 12.03 5.08
CA LEU A 11 2.40 11.44 3.77
C LEU A 11 3.39 12.29 2.95
N GLU A 12 3.26 13.62 3.01
CA GLU A 12 4.20 14.56 2.39
C GLU A 12 5.61 14.43 2.97
N GLU A 13 5.72 14.34 4.31
CA GLU A 13 7.00 14.10 4.99
C GLU A 13 7.61 12.76 4.59
N LEU A 14 6.81 11.68 4.53
CA LEU A 14 7.28 10.36 4.11
C LEU A 14 7.77 10.34 2.65
N ARG A 15 7.13 11.11 1.77
CA ARG A 15 7.56 11.26 0.36
C ARG A 15 8.77 12.18 0.21
N SER A 16 8.90 13.20 1.07
CA SER A 16 9.98 14.19 1.00
C SER A 16 11.28 13.72 1.64
N ASN A 17 11.21 12.91 2.71
CA ASN A 17 12.40 12.38 3.40
C ASN A 17 13.14 11.31 2.56
N GLY A 18 12.48 10.67 1.60
CA GLY A 18 13.12 9.75 0.63
C GLY A 18 13.83 10.44 -0.54
N ARG A 19 14.01 11.77 -0.54
CA ARG A 19 14.61 12.53 -1.66
C ARG A 19 16.14 12.72 -1.58
N LYS A 20 16.80 12.36 -0.47
CA LYS A 20 18.26 12.59 -0.32
C LYS A 20 19.12 11.68 -1.17
N GLU A 21 18.59 10.55 -1.60
CA GLU A 21 19.15 9.67 -2.63
C GLU A 21 17.95 9.19 -3.44
N VAL A 22 17.93 9.34 -4.77
CA VAL A 22 16.81 8.86 -5.59
C VAL A 22 16.80 7.33 -5.49
N PRO A 23 15.90 6.70 -4.71
CA PRO A 23 15.86 5.25 -4.67
C PRO A 23 15.31 4.84 -6.03
N GLU A 24 15.97 3.89 -6.72
CA GLU A 24 15.58 3.43 -8.06
C GLU A 24 14.09 3.04 -8.16
N ARG A 25 13.39 2.78 -7.03
CA ARG A 25 11.92 2.71 -6.92
C ARG A 25 11.40 3.20 -5.56
N LEU A 26 10.53 4.21 -5.57
CA LEU A 26 9.74 4.62 -4.39
C LEU A 26 8.79 3.49 -3.93
N PRO A 27 8.51 3.38 -2.61
CA PRO A 27 7.54 2.41 -2.08
C PRO A 27 6.14 2.65 -2.68
N LYS A 28 5.37 1.56 -2.78
CA LYS A 28 3.96 1.62 -3.17
C LYS A 28 3.08 1.78 -1.94
N ILE A 29 2.30 2.85 -1.87
CA ILE A 29 1.49 3.22 -0.70
C ILE A 29 0.00 3.02 -1.01
N PHE A 30 -0.66 2.18 -0.21
CA PHE A 30 -2.09 1.94 -0.29
C PHE A 30 -2.77 2.45 0.98
N LEU A 31 -3.71 3.38 0.84
CA LEU A 31 -4.48 3.91 1.96
C LEU A 31 -5.78 3.13 2.13
N LEU A 32 -6.07 2.66 3.34
CA LEU A 32 -7.34 1.99 3.66
C LEU A 32 -8.25 2.93 4.45
N ARG A 33 -9.47 3.18 3.95
CA ARG A 33 -10.48 4.00 4.64
C ARG A 33 -11.87 3.38 4.61
N THR A 34 -12.70 3.69 5.61
CA THR A 34 -14.12 3.32 5.67
C THR A 34 -14.99 4.27 4.87
N SER A 35 -14.65 5.56 4.85
CA SER A 35 -15.26 6.62 4.04
C SER A 35 -14.18 7.55 3.49
N ILE A 36 -14.37 8.04 2.27
CA ILE A 36 -13.58 9.12 1.67
C ILE A 36 -14.39 9.74 0.53
N SER A 37 -14.34 11.07 0.38
CA SER A 37 -14.99 11.71 -0.77
C SER A 37 -14.23 11.40 -2.06
N HIS A 38 -14.90 11.53 -3.21
CA HIS A 38 -14.25 11.35 -4.50
C HIS A 38 -13.15 12.41 -4.72
N THR A 39 -13.41 13.65 -4.30
CA THR A 39 -12.48 14.77 -4.37
C THR A 39 -11.21 14.49 -3.58
N GLU A 40 -11.32 14.13 -2.29
CA GLU A 40 -10.16 13.87 -1.42
C GLU A 40 -9.35 12.66 -1.93
N ARG A 41 -10.03 11.62 -2.43
CA ARG A 41 -9.35 10.48 -3.07
C ARG A 41 -8.52 10.92 -4.27
N ASN A 42 -9.08 11.77 -5.14
CA ASN A 42 -8.40 12.21 -6.34
C ASN A 42 -7.24 13.14 -6.01
N GLU A 43 -7.39 14.03 -5.04
CA GLU A 43 -6.32 14.91 -4.54
C GLU A 43 -5.13 14.09 -4.03
N LEU A 44 -5.35 13.09 -3.18
CA LEU A 44 -4.29 12.23 -2.66
C LEU A 44 -3.53 11.46 -3.75
N LYS A 45 -4.25 11.06 -4.82
CA LYS A 45 -3.65 10.37 -5.98
C LYS A 45 -2.88 11.33 -6.88
N LEU A 46 -3.45 12.49 -7.19
CA LEU A 46 -2.83 13.51 -8.05
C LEU A 46 -1.59 14.13 -7.42
N ALA A 47 -1.60 14.33 -6.10
CA ALA A 47 -0.43 14.76 -5.32
C ALA A 47 0.67 13.67 -5.24
N GLY A 48 0.39 12.45 -5.71
CA GLY A 48 1.35 11.34 -5.65
C GLY A 48 1.61 10.82 -4.24
N LEU A 49 0.77 11.19 -3.27
CA LEU A 49 0.94 10.79 -1.87
C LEU A 49 0.68 9.29 -1.69
N VAL A 50 -0.34 8.78 -2.38
CA VAL A 50 -0.72 7.36 -2.36
C VAL A 50 -0.83 6.80 -3.77
N ASP A 51 -0.47 5.53 -3.94
CA ASP A 51 -0.65 4.80 -5.21
C ASP A 51 -2.10 4.31 -5.37
N ASN A 52 -2.79 3.99 -4.27
CA ASN A 52 -4.22 3.72 -4.30
C ASN A 52 -4.93 3.98 -2.96
N VAL A 53 -6.27 4.10 -3.03
CA VAL A 53 -7.15 4.19 -1.86
C VAL A 53 -8.16 3.04 -1.92
N LEU A 54 -8.13 2.17 -0.92
CA LEU A 54 -8.98 1.00 -0.77
C LEU A 54 -10.07 1.27 0.28
N MET A 55 -11.31 0.99 -0.09
CA MET A 55 -12.45 1.12 0.81
C MET A 55 -12.64 -0.17 1.61
N LYS A 56 -12.84 -0.04 2.92
CA LYS A 56 -13.31 -1.15 3.76
C LYS A 56 -14.81 -1.38 3.49
N PRO A 57 -15.30 -2.63 3.50
CA PRO A 57 -14.54 -3.86 3.72
C PRO A 57 -13.73 -4.28 2.48
N LEU A 58 -12.52 -4.80 2.73
CA LEU A 58 -11.62 -5.24 1.67
C LEU A 58 -12.11 -6.55 1.06
N ARG A 59 -12.46 -6.52 -0.23
CA ARG A 59 -12.73 -7.75 -0.99
C ARG A 59 -11.43 -8.24 -1.63
N LEU A 60 -11.17 -9.55 -1.58
CA LEU A 60 -9.96 -10.16 -2.14
C LEU A 60 -9.72 -9.76 -3.62
N ASN A 61 -10.78 -9.76 -4.43
CA ASN A 61 -10.69 -9.37 -5.84
C ASN A 61 -10.24 -7.90 -6.03
N MET A 62 -10.66 -7.00 -5.14
CA MET A 62 -10.23 -5.60 -5.17
C MET A 62 -8.75 -5.47 -4.84
N LEU A 63 -8.26 -6.23 -3.84
CA LEU A 63 -6.84 -6.27 -3.49
C LEU A 63 -5.98 -6.81 -4.64
N ILE A 64 -6.40 -7.93 -5.25
CA ILE A 64 -5.69 -8.52 -6.39
C ILE A 64 -5.64 -7.54 -7.57
N PHE A 65 -6.76 -6.90 -7.89
CA PHE A 65 -6.83 -5.91 -8.97
C PHE A 65 -5.89 -4.73 -8.68
N CYS A 66 -5.98 -4.17 -7.47
CA CYS A 66 -5.21 -3.00 -7.06
C CYS A 66 -3.69 -3.28 -7.06
N PHE A 67 -3.27 -4.44 -6.55
CA PHE A 67 -1.87 -4.85 -6.60
C PHE A 67 -1.39 -5.07 -8.03
N LYS A 68 -2.18 -5.71 -8.90
CA LYS A 68 -1.83 -5.86 -10.31
C LYS A 68 -1.66 -4.51 -11.02
N GLU A 69 -2.58 -3.59 -10.78
CA GLU A 69 -2.57 -2.25 -11.35
C GLU A 69 -1.30 -1.48 -10.93
N VAL A 70 -1.05 -1.39 -9.62
CA VAL A 70 0.06 -0.60 -9.05
C VAL A 70 1.43 -1.25 -9.33
N LEU A 71 1.50 -2.58 -9.38
CA LEU A 71 2.73 -3.32 -9.74
C LEU A 71 2.93 -3.46 -11.26
N GLY A 72 2.00 -2.99 -12.09
CA GLY A 72 2.07 -3.07 -13.55
C GLY A 72 1.92 -4.49 -14.12
N ILE A 73 1.40 -5.43 -13.34
CA ILE A 73 1.25 -6.84 -13.72
C ILE A 73 -0.02 -6.99 -14.56
N GLY A 74 0.14 -7.29 -15.86
CA GLY A 74 -0.97 -7.57 -16.78
C GLY A 74 -1.25 -6.53 -17.86
N LYS A 75 -0.42 -5.48 -18.00
CA LYS A 75 -0.52 -4.52 -19.13
C LYS A 75 0.00 -5.06 -20.48
N LYS A 76 0.60 -6.27 -20.53
CA LYS A 76 0.83 -6.97 -21.80
C LYS A 76 -0.51 -7.58 -22.27
N ARG A 77 -0.97 -7.12 -23.44
CA ARG A 77 -2.16 -7.57 -24.17
C ARG A 77 -2.59 -9.00 -23.84
N GLN A 78 -3.87 -9.12 -23.48
CA GLN A 78 -4.67 -10.33 -23.35
C GLN A 78 -4.31 -11.41 -24.40
N ARG A 79 -3.45 -12.36 -24.02
CA ARG A 79 -3.37 -13.70 -24.61
C ARG A 79 -2.98 -14.65 -23.49
N ASN A 80 -3.98 -15.03 -22.69
CA ASN A 80 -4.12 -16.31 -21.99
C ASN A 80 -5.09 -16.14 -20.83
N ARG A 81 -6.38 -16.36 -21.12
CA ARG A 81 -7.38 -16.74 -20.12
C ARG A 81 -7.00 -18.14 -19.63
N GLY A 82 -6.38 -18.24 -18.46
CA GLY A 82 -6.07 -19.55 -17.89
C GLY A 82 -5.03 -19.48 -16.80
N LYS A 83 -5.46 -19.11 -15.59
CA LYS A 83 -4.93 -19.40 -14.25
C LYS A 83 -4.94 -18.15 -13.35
N PRO A 84 -5.46 -18.24 -12.11
CA PRO A 84 -5.33 -17.15 -11.15
C PRO A 84 -3.85 -17.01 -10.80
N LEU A 85 -3.22 -15.93 -11.26
CA LEU A 85 -1.82 -15.57 -10.97
C LEU A 85 -1.57 -15.16 -9.50
N THR A 86 -2.41 -15.58 -8.56
CA THR A 86 -2.35 -15.15 -7.17
C THR A 86 -1.18 -15.77 -6.40
N GLY A 87 -0.70 -16.94 -6.82
CA GLY A 87 0.32 -17.70 -6.07
C GLY A 87 1.68 -17.01 -5.91
N ASN A 88 2.02 -16.04 -6.77
CA ASN A 88 3.34 -15.38 -6.75
C ASN A 88 3.25 -13.85 -6.76
N LEU A 89 2.07 -13.26 -6.58
CA LEU A 89 1.88 -11.81 -6.74
C LEU A 89 2.72 -10.99 -5.76
N LEU A 90 2.85 -11.49 -4.53
CA LEU A 90 3.53 -10.81 -3.43
C LEU A 90 4.89 -11.42 -3.10
N ARG A 91 5.31 -12.45 -3.84
CA ARG A 91 6.59 -13.13 -3.63
C ARG A 91 7.72 -12.11 -3.65
N ASN A 92 8.52 -12.10 -2.59
CA ASN A 92 9.67 -11.21 -2.38
C ASN A 92 9.32 -9.71 -2.38
N LYS A 93 8.05 -9.33 -2.22
CA LYS A 93 7.67 -7.92 -2.04
C LYS A 93 7.83 -7.53 -0.57
N ARG A 94 8.56 -6.44 -0.32
CA ARG A 94 8.60 -5.80 1.00
C ARG A 94 7.28 -5.07 1.22
N ILE A 95 6.57 -5.41 2.29
CA ILE A 95 5.27 -4.81 2.65
C ILE A 95 5.32 -4.35 4.11
N LEU A 96 4.99 -3.07 4.32
CA LEU A 96 4.82 -2.50 5.65
C LEU A 96 3.34 -2.50 6.01
N VAL A 97 2.97 -3.18 7.09
CA VAL A 97 1.62 -3.16 7.65
C VAL A 97 1.58 -2.16 8.80
N VAL A 98 0.71 -1.15 8.67
CA VAL A 98 0.44 -0.17 9.73
C VAL A 98 -1.04 -0.22 10.06
N ASP A 99 -1.36 -0.65 11.28
CA ASP A 99 -2.72 -0.65 11.84
C ASP A 99 -2.57 -0.44 13.35
N ASP A 100 -3.46 0.30 13.99
CA ASP A 100 -3.42 0.52 15.44
C ASP A 100 -3.81 -0.75 16.21
N ASN A 101 -4.68 -1.57 15.62
CA ASN A 101 -5.12 -2.83 16.21
C ASN A 101 -4.11 -3.96 16.00
N VAL A 102 -3.56 -4.47 17.11
CA VAL A 102 -2.57 -5.55 17.12
C VAL A 102 -3.05 -6.86 16.49
N ILE A 103 -4.34 -7.17 16.62
CA ILE A 103 -4.93 -8.38 16.03
C ILE A 103 -4.98 -8.23 14.51
N ASN A 104 -5.45 -7.07 14.02
CA ASN A 104 -5.47 -6.78 12.58
C ASN A 104 -4.06 -6.85 11.98
N ARG A 105 -3.06 -6.30 12.67
CA ARG A 105 -1.65 -6.39 12.24
C ARG A 105 -1.19 -7.83 12.12
N LYS A 106 -1.39 -8.64 13.16
CA LYS A 106 -0.96 -10.05 13.18
C LYS A 106 -1.66 -10.88 12.11
N VAL A 107 -2.96 -10.65 11.90
CA VAL A 107 -3.73 -11.32 10.85
C VAL A 107 -3.20 -10.94 9.48
N ALA A 108 -3.02 -9.64 9.21
CA ALA A 108 -2.48 -9.17 7.93
C ALA A 108 -1.07 -9.71 7.67
N GLU A 109 -0.19 -9.68 8.67
CA GLU A 109 1.17 -10.22 8.57
C GLU A 109 1.18 -11.71 8.23
N GLY A 110 0.38 -12.51 8.95
CA GLY A 110 0.26 -13.94 8.68
C GLY A 110 -0.20 -14.22 7.26
N VAL A 111 -1.26 -13.54 6.82
CA VAL A 111 -1.80 -13.70 5.45
C VAL A 111 -0.78 -13.31 4.40
N LEU A 112 -0.12 -12.16 4.54
CA LEU A 112 0.84 -11.67 3.55
C LEU A 112 2.08 -12.59 3.46
N LYS A 113 2.56 -13.14 4.59
CA LYS A 113 3.66 -14.12 4.60
C LYS A 113 3.29 -15.43 3.93
N MET A 114 2.03 -15.87 3.97
CA MET A 114 1.57 -17.05 3.21
C MET A 114 1.73 -16.87 1.68
N TYR A 115 1.76 -15.63 1.20
CA TYR A 115 2.05 -15.28 -0.20
C TYR A 115 3.53 -14.88 -0.42
N GLU A 116 4.41 -15.26 0.51
CA GLU A 116 5.88 -15.07 0.47
C GLU A 116 6.31 -13.60 0.36
N ALA A 117 5.51 -12.70 0.94
CA ALA A 117 5.91 -11.32 1.14
C ALA A 117 6.93 -11.22 2.30
N ILE A 118 7.82 -10.24 2.21
CA ILE A 118 8.69 -9.82 3.31
C ILE A 118 7.91 -8.75 4.08
N VAL A 119 7.40 -9.08 5.26
CA VAL A 119 6.46 -8.21 5.98
C VAL A 119 7.13 -7.59 7.21
N VAL A 120 6.94 -6.28 7.36
CA VAL A 120 7.25 -5.51 8.59
C VAL A 120 5.92 -4.99 9.13
N SER A 121 5.66 -5.17 10.43
CA SER A 121 4.41 -4.75 11.08
C SER A 121 4.70 -3.71 12.16
N ILE A 122 4.10 -2.52 12.07
CA ILE A 122 4.30 -1.43 13.04
C ILE A 122 2.95 -0.91 13.55
N GLY A 123 2.88 -0.57 14.84
CA GLY A 123 1.65 -0.08 15.47
C GLY A 123 1.35 1.40 15.24
N ALA A 124 2.35 2.18 14.84
CA ALA A 124 2.21 3.59 14.53
C ALA A 124 3.25 4.01 13.49
N LEU A 125 2.87 4.91 12.59
CA LEU A 125 3.79 5.59 11.67
C LEU A 125 4.65 6.58 12.48
N LYS A 126 5.75 6.09 13.04
CA LYS A 126 6.86 6.91 13.55
C LYS A 126 8.13 6.61 12.73
N ASN A 127 9.29 7.04 13.22
CA ASN A 127 10.65 6.89 12.65
C ASN A 127 10.95 5.55 11.94
N GLN A 128 10.24 4.46 12.27
CA GLN A 128 10.34 3.14 11.65
C GLN A 128 9.94 3.09 10.16
N PHE A 129 9.22 4.09 9.62
CA PHE A 129 8.96 4.13 8.18
C PHE A 129 10.24 4.44 7.39
N VAL A 130 11.12 5.30 7.91
CA VAL A 130 12.39 5.64 7.25
C VAL A 130 13.28 4.39 7.16
N ASP A 131 13.34 3.60 8.24
CA ASP A 131 14.07 2.33 8.30
C ASP A 131 13.52 1.25 7.35
N PHE A 132 12.27 1.36 6.88
CA PHE A 132 11.69 0.44 5.90
C PHE A 132 12.04 0.81 4.45
N ILE A 133 12.32 2.09 4.20
CA ILE A 133 12.59 2.64 2.88
C ILE A 133 14.04 2.40 2.46
N HIS A 134 14.97 2.60 3.39
CA HIS A 134 16.40 2.35 3.23
C HIS A 134 16.74 0.87 3.47
#